data_AF-A0A8S4DCV8-F1
#
_entry.id   AF-A0A8S4DCV8-F1
#
_cell.length_a   1.000
_cell.length_b   1.000
_cell.length_c   1.000
_cell.angle_alpha   90.00
_cell.angle_beta   90.00
_cell.angle_gamma   90.00
#
_symmetry.space_group_name_H-M   'P 1'
#
loop_
_entity.id
_entity.type
_entity.pdbx_description
1 polymer ?
#
loop_
_entity_poly.entity_id
_entity_poly.type
_entity_poly.pdbx_seq_one_letter_code
_entity_poly.pdbx_strand_id
1 'polypeptide(L)'
;MLGLYEEYADRYNLWECKLAIVQCSGHNDALLVENIWSNILAEAEGAARALATADERLDSMLSKLTTLAKEYVNTGHCFPLYFIVRQLEITSCKLQADHRMVFKAVLNIGVSLELVLDIYIKLVSVNERAWLASGDELHVCRVCALLLEAARELAPALPPAARRRCLARAKDLHEAALSALQARPNTQRLIDRISVAQAHLDRMD
;
A
#
# COMPACT_ATOMS: atom_id res chain seq x y z
N MET A 1 4.86 26.57 -26.61
CA MET A 1 5.61 25.57 -25.82
C MET A 1 4.72 24.49 -25.21
N LEU A 2 3.43 24.73 -24.92
CA LEU A 2 2.51 23.69 -24.42
C LEU A 2 2.04 22.70 -25.52
N GLY A 3 1.77 23.19 -26.74
CA GLY A 3 1.17 22.36 -27.80
C GLY A 3 2.06 21.24 -28.37
N LEU A 4 3.38 21.31 -28.22
CA LEU A 4 4.31 20.26 -28.69
C LEU A 4 4.52 19.14 -27.65
N TYR A 5 4.15 19.35 -26.38
CA TYR A 5 4.31 18.34 -25.33
C TYR A 5 3.05 17.48 -25.16
N GLU A 6 1.84 18.05 -25.27
CA GLU A 6 0.59 17.29 -25.30
C GLU A 6 0.54 16.31 -26.49
N GLU A 7 1.01 16.72 -27.68
CA GLU A 7 1.03 15.86 -28.87
C GLU A 7 2.00 14.66 -28.80
N TYR A 8 3.00 14.69 -27.91
CA TYR A 8 4.02 13.62 -27.80
C TYR A 8 3.87 12.75 -26.56
N ALA A 9 3.47 13.28 -25.41
CA ALA A 9 3.29 12.49 -24.19
C ALA A 9 2.16 11.44 -24.32
N ASP A 10 1.10 11.77 -25.07
CA ASP A 10 0.01 10.85 -25.39
C ASP A 10 0.41 9.76 -26.39
N ARG A 11 1.40 10.03 -27.26
CA ARG A 11 1.82 9.08 -28.32
C ARG A 11 2.80 8.01 -27.81
N TYR A 12 3.43 8.21 -26.65
CA TYR A 12 4.43 7.30 -26.07
C TYR A 12 4.06 6.75 -24.68
N ASN A 13 2.81 6.91 -24.22
CA ASN A 13 2.35 6.44 -22.91
C ASN A 13 3.23 6.91 -21.74
N LEU A 14 3.72 8.15 -21.81
CA LEU A 14 4.60 8.71 -20.79
C LEU A 14 3.77 9.27 -19.62
N TRP A 15 3.09 8.39 -18.89
CA TRP A 15 2.31 8.77 -17.71
C TRP A 15 3.18 9.44 -16.64
N GLU A 16 4.47 9.10 -16.57
CA GLU A 16 5.44 9.85 -15.75
C GLU A 16 5.56 11.31 -16.19
N CYS A 17 5.60 11.58 -17.50
CA CYS A 17 5.66 12.95 -18.01
C CYS A 17 4.36 13.71 -17.71
N LYS A 18 3.20 13.03 -17.78
CA LYS A 18 1.93 13.65 -17.34
C LYS A 18 1.94 13.97 -15.86
N LEU A 19 2.47 13.09 -15.02
CA LEU A 19 2.63 13.33 -13.59
C LEU A 19 3.56 14.51 -13.30
N ALA A 20 4.68 14.60 -14.03
CA ALA A 20 5.61 15.73 -13.95
C ALA A 20 4.94 17.06 -14.37
N ILE A 21 4.12 17.06 -15.42
CA ILE A 21 3.35 18.25 -15.84
C ILE A 21 2.35 18.66 -14.76
N VAL A 22 1.61 17.72 -14.19
CA VAL A 22 0.67 18.00 -13.09
C VAL A 22 1.41 18.64 -11.92
N GLN A 23 2.56 18.08 -11.51
CA GLN A 23 3.41 18.65 -10.46
C GLN A 23 3.85 20.09 -10.78
N CYS A 24 4.29 20.36 -12.01
CA CYS A 24 4.74 21.70 -12.41
C CYS A 24 3.59 22.71 -12.57
N SER A 25 2.39 22.25 -12.93
CA SER A 25 1.24 23.10 -13.20
C SER A 25 0.54 23.62 -11.92
N GLY A 26 0.79 22.99 -10.77
CA GLY A 26 0.08 23.28 -9.52
C GLY A 26 -1.40 22.86 -9.53
N HIS A 27 -1.84 22.11 -10.55
CA HIS A 27 -3.20 21.61 -10.68
C HIS A 27 -3.41 20.41 -9.73
N ASN A 28 -4.29 20.57 -8.75
CA ASN A 28 -4.53 19.56 -7.70
C ASN A 28 -5.83 18.79 -7.93
N ASP A 29 -6.01 18.20 -9.10
CA ASP A 29 -7.16 17.31 -9.36
C ASP A 29 -6.80 15.88 -8.96
N ALA A 30 -7.37 15.42 -7.84
CA ALA A 30 -7.14 14.08 -7.30
C ALA A 30 -7.59 12.97 -8.27
N LEU A 31 -8.69 13.16 -9.01
CA LEU A 31 -9.17 12.15 -9.96
C LEU A 31 -8.23 12.03 -11.15
N LEU A 32 -7.68 13.16 -11.63
CA LEU A 32 -6.68 13.15 -12.68
C LEU A 32 -5.42 12.41 -12.23
N VAL A 33 -4.90 12.70 -11.03
CA VAL A 33 -3.71 12.04 -10.48
C VAL A 33 -3.96 10.55 -10.29
N GLU A 34 -5.08 10.14 -9.71
CA GLU A 34 -5.44 8.72 -9.56
C GLU A 34 -5.58 8.02 -10.91
N ASN A 35 -6.12 8.68 -11.93
CA ASN A 35 -6.19 8.14 -13.28
C ASN A 35 -4.79 7.95 -13.89
N ILE A 36 -3.88 8.91 -13.71
CA ILE A 36 -2.48 8.77 -14.14
C ILE A 36 -1.83 7.55 -13.46
N TRP A 37 -1.97 7.43 -12.14
CA TRP A 37 -1.43 6.29 -11.38
C TRP A 37 -2.06 4.96 -11.77
N SER A 38 -3.36 4.93 -12.10
CA SER A 38 -4.04 3.73 -12.61
C SER A 38 -3.37 3.21 -13.88
N ASN A 39 -3.03 4.11 -14.80
CA ASN A 39 -2.37 3.75 -16.06
C ASN A 39 -0.91 3.31 -15.84
N ILE A 40 -0.16 4.01 -14.98
CA ILE A 40 1.21 3.60 -14.60
C ILE A 40 1.22 2.17 -14.04
N LEU A 41 0.30 1.87 -13.12
CA LEU A 41 0.22 0.54 -12.50
C LEU A 41 -0.25 -0.53 -13.50
N ALA A 42 -1.20 -0.21 -14.39
CA ALA A 42 -1.65 -1.14 -15.43
C ALA A 42 -0.54 -1.48 -16.44
N GLU A 43 0.29 -0.51 -16.81
CA GLU A 43 1.46 -0.74 -17.67
C GLU A 43 2.53 -1.58 -16.97
N ALA A 44 2.79 -1.29 -15.69
CA ALA A 44 3.71 -2.09 -14.89
C ALA A 44 3.23 -3.55 -14.76
N GLU A 45 1.93 -3.77 -14.53
CA GLU A 45 1.32 -5.10 -14.51
C GLU A 45 1.43 -5.81 -15.88
N GLY A 46 1.17 -5.08 -16.97
CA GLY A 46 1.31 -5.58 -18.33
C GLY A 46 2.73 -6.03 -18.65
N ALA A 47 3.74 -5.22 -18.28
CA ALA A 47 5.15 -5.53 -18.47
C ALA A 47 5.60 -6.73 -17.61
N ALA A 48 5.07 -6.85 -16.40
CA ALA A 48 5.38 -7.96 -15.49
C ALA A 48 4.77 -9.29 -15.93
N ARG A 49 3.74 -9.32 -16.79
CA ARG A 49 2.96 -10.53 -17.14
C ARG A 49 3.80 -11.73 -17.60
N ALA A 50 4.94 -11.47 -18.25
CA ALA A 50 5.83 -12.52 -18.75
C ALA A 50 6.69 -13.19 -17.66
N LEU A 51 6.74 -12.62 -16.45
CA LEU A 51 7.51 -13.16 -15.33
C LEU A 51 6.84 -14.42 -14.77
N ALA A 52 7.66 -15.33 -14.21
CA ALA A 52 7.24 -16.70 -13.94
C ALA A 52 6.38 -16.81 -12.68
N THR A 53 6.75 -16.09 -11.61
CA THR A 53 6.09 -16.20 -10.31
C THR A 53 5.27 -14.97 -9.95
N ALA A 54 4.30 -15.13 -9.04
CA ALA A 54 3.51 -14.04 -8.49
C ALA A 54 4.38 -12.96 -7.83
N ASP A 55 5.38 -13.39 -7.06
CA ASP A 55 6.31 -12.50 -6.37
C ASP A 55 7.18 -11.72 -7.36
N GLU A 56 7.77 -12.36 -8.38
CA GLU A 56 8.53 -11.64 -9.41
C GLU A 56 7.68 -10.59 -10.13
N ARG A 57 6.41 -10.91 -10.42
CA ARG A 57 5.48 -9.97 -11.04
C ARG A 57 5.23 -8.75 -10.17
N LEU A 58 4.90 -8.98 -8.90
CA LEU A 58 4.65 -7.90 -7.95
C LEU A 58 5.93 -7.11 -7.67
N ASP A 59 7.09 -7.75 -7.55
CA ASP A 59 8.39 -7.10 -7.34
C ASP A 59 8.75 -6.16 -8.49
N SER A 60 8.51 -6.56 -9.74
CA SER A 60 8.69 -5.70 -10.91
C SER A 60 7.80 -4.44 -10.83
N MET A 61 6.55 -4.58 -10.38
CA MET A 61 5.64 -3.44 -10.18
C MET A 61 6.10 -2.54 -9.03
N LEU A 62 6.51 -3.13 -7.90
CA LEU A 62 7.03 -2.40 -6.73
C LEU A 62 8.35 -1.67 -7.04
N SER A 63 9.16 -2.21 -7.95
CA SER A 63 10.37 -1.53 -8.45
C SER A 63 10.04 -0.27 -9.26
N LYS A 64 8.96 -0.31 -10.06
CA LYS A 64 8.43 0.88 -10.74
C LYS A 64 7.96 1.93 -9.73
N LEU A 65 7.18 1.51 -8.73
CA LEU A 65 6.76 2.39 -7.63
C LEU A 65 7.98 3.02 -6.93
N THR A 66 8.98 2.21 -6.58
CA THR A 66 10.18 2.66 -5.86
C THR A 66 10.96 3.72 -6.65
N THR A 67 11.01 3.57 -7.97
CA THR A 67 11.63 4.58 -8.85
C THR A 67 10.88 5.90 -8.79
N LEU A 68 9.55 5.87 -8.92
CA LEU A 68 8.71 7.08 -8.90
C LEU A 68 8.65 7.73 -7.50
N ALA A 69 8.67 6.94 -6.44
CA ALA A 69 8.62 7.45 -5.08
C ALA A 69 9.80 8.40 -4.77
N LYS A 70 10.98 8.17 -5.36
CA LYS A 70 12.15 9.06 -5.19
C LYS A 70 11.86 10.50 -5.61
N GLU A 71 10.99 10.70 -6.59
CA GLU A 71 10.64 12.01 -7.12
C GLU A 71 9.39 12.58 -6.45
N TYR A 72 8.36 11.76 -6.23
CA TYR A 72 7.02 12.25 -5.90
C TYR A 72 6.60 12.04 -4.44
N VAL A 73 7.24 11.18 -3.64
CA VAL A 73 6.74 10.80 -2.30
C VAL A 73 6.53 12.00 -1.37
N ASN A 74 7.34 13.06 -1.51
CA ASN A 74 7.28 14.27 -0.69
C ASN A 74 6.39 15.37 -1.29
N THR A 75 5.81 15.16 -2.48
CA THR A 75 4.99 16.16 -3.17
C THR A 75 3.51 16.09 -2.75
N GLY A 76 3.09 15.03 -2.05
CA GLY A 76 1.75 14.87 -1.48
C GLY A 76 0.63 14.68 -2.51
N HIS A 77 0.33 15.71 -3.28
CA HIS A 77 -0.77 15.73 -4.26
C HIS A 77 -0.51 14.85 -5.48
N CYS A 78 0.76 14.70 -5.92
CA CYS A 78 1.12 13.81 -7.03
C CYS A 78 1.38 12.36 -6.61
N PHE A 79 1.29 12.04 -5.31
CA PHE A 79 1.55 10.70 -4.79
C PHE A 79 0.39 10.26 -3.88
N PRO A 80 -0.75 9.84 -4.46
CA PRO A 80 -1.94 9.43 -3.72
C PRO A 80 -1.68 8.07 -3.06
N LEU A 81 -0.91 8.08 -1.96
CA LEU A 81 -0.34 6.89 -1.34
C LEU A 81 -1.40 5.84 -0.99
N TYR A 82 -2.54 6.26 -0.42
CA TYR A 82 -3.65 5.34 -0.13
C TYR A 82 -4.15 4.63 -1.38
N PHE A 83 -4.36 5.36 -2.48
CA PHE A 83 -4.82 4.82 -3.75
C PHE A 83 -3.82 3.80 -4.31
N ILE A 84 -2.54 4.16 -4.31
CA ILE A 84 -1.45 3.31 -4.83
C ILE A 84 -1.36 2.01 -4.01
N VAL A 85 -1.31 2.11 -2.68
CA VAL A 85 -1.23 0.92 -1.80
C VAL A 85 -2.44 0.02 -1.99
N ARG A 86 -3.65 0.60 -2.08
CA ARG A 86 -4.88 -0.15 -2.33
C ARG A 86 -4.80 -0.93 -3.64
N GLN A 87 -4.38 -0.30 -4.74
CA GLN A 87 -4.27 -0.97 -6.04
C GLN A 87 -3.23 -2.10 -6.02
N LEU A 88 -2.06 -1.84 -5.42
CA LEU A 88 -1.02 -2.85 -5.28
C LEU A 88 -1.45 -4.03 -4.42
N GLU A 89 -2.20 -3.79 -3.34
CA GLU A 89 -2.76 -4.87 -2.53
C GLU A 89 -3.82 -5.68 -3.28
N ILE A 90 -4.66 -5.03 -4.09
CA ILE A 90 -5.61 -5.75 -4.96
C ILE A 90 -4.85 -6.64 -5.95
N THR A 91 -3.77 -6.13 -6.55
CA THR A 91 -2.94 -6.93 -7.46
C THR A 91 -2.19 -8.05 -6.73
N SER A 92 -1.64 -7.79 -5.55
CA SER A 92 -1.03 -8.79 -4.67
C SER A 92 -2.00 -9.92 -4.36
N CYS A 93 -3.24 -9.56 -3.98
CA CYS A 93 -4.33 -10.50 -3.72
C CYS A 93 -4.65 -11.36 -4.94
N LYS A 94 -4.82 -10.76 -6.13
CA LYS A 94 -5.10 -11.50 -7.38
C LYS A 94 -3.97 -12.44 -7.77
N LEU A 95 -2.73 -12.01 -7.58
CA LEU A 95 -1.54 -12.80 -7.92
C LEU A 95 -1.24 -13.88 -6.87
N GLN A 96 -1.79 -13.76 -5.66
CA GLN A 96 -1.42 -14.58 -4.50
C GLN A 96 0.07 -14.47 -4.15
N ALA A 97 0.62 -13.27 -4.25
CA ALA A 97 2.01 -12.96 -3.89
C ALA A 97 2.21 -12.93 -2.36
N ASP A 98 3.46 -12.88 -1.89
CA ASP A 98 3.75 -12.71 -0.46
C ASP A 98 3.12 -11.41 0.07
N HIS A 99 2.28 -11.56 1.09
CA HIS A 99 1.52 -10.51 1.77
C HIS A 99 2.40 -9.41 2.41
N ARG A 100 3.71 -9.63 2.51
CA ARG A 100 4.68 -8.66 3.04
C ARG A 100 5.17 -7.66 2.00
N MET A 101 5.06 -7.97 0.72
CA MET A 101 5.77 -7.24 -0.33
C MET A 101 5.36 -5.78 -0.41
N VAL A 102 4.06 -5.50 -0.42
CA VAL A 102 3.55 -4.13 -0.61
C VAL A 102 3.93 -3.23 0.56
N PHE A 103 3.58 -3.59 1.82
CA PHE A 103 3.91 -2.72 2.95
C PHE A 103 5.43 -2.58 3.16
N LYS A 104 6.22 -3.63 2.87
CA LYS A 104 7.69 -3.52 2.94
C LYS A 104 8.23 -2.54 1.91
N ALA A 105 7.73 -2.59 0.67
CA ALA A 105 8.13 -1.64 -0.36
C ALA A 105 7.75 -0.20 0.04
N VAL A 106 6.56 0.00 0.61
CA VAL A 106 6.11 1.31 1.10
C VAL A 106 7.00 1.84 2.24
N LEU A 107 7.37 0.99 3.21
CA LEU A 107 8.32 1.36 4.26
C LEU A 107 9.70 1.70 3.67
N ASN A 108 10.17 0.92 2.68
CA ASN A 108 11.48 1.10 2.05
C ASN A 108 11.61 2.41 1.26
N ILE A 109 10.51 2.95 0.73
CA ILE A 109 10.50 4.27 0.06
C ILE A 109 10.45 5.44 1.07
N GLY A 110 10.54 5.17 2.37
CA GLY A 110 10.65 6.19 3.42
C GLY A 110 9.32 6.63 4.04
N VAL A 111 8.21 5.97 3.72
CA VAL A 111 6.92 6.22 4.38
C VAL A 111 7.00 5.73 5.83
N SER A 112 6.53 6.56 6.77
CA SER A 112 6.58 6.22 8.20
C SER A 112 5.68 5.03 8.52
N LEU A 113 6.11 4.20 9.48
CA LEU A 113 5.32 3.08 9.99
C LEU A 113 3.93 3.52 10.46
N GLU A 114 3.84 4.69 11.12
CA GLU A 114 2.58 5.33 11.54
C GLU A 114 1.61 5.49 10.37
N LEU A 115 2.08 6.04 9.24
CA LEU A 115 1.23 6.25 8.07
C LEU A 115 0.87 4.95 7.36
N VAL A 116 1.77 3.96 7.34
CA VAL A 116 1.46 2.62 6.82
C VAL A 116 0.34 1.99 7.65
N LEU A 117 0.43 2.02 8.98
CA LEU A 117 -0.61 1.50 9.87
C LEU A 117 -1.97 2.19 9.60
N ASP A 118 -2.00 3.52 9.48
CA ASP A 118 -3.22 4.30 9.15
C ASP A 118 -3.88 3.85 7.84
N ILE A 119 -3.07 3.55 6.81
CA ILE A 119 -3.57 3.05 5.53
C ILE A 119 -4.24 1.69 5.70
N TYR A 120 -3.61 0.76 6.42
CA TYR A 120 -4.19 -0.58 6.63
C TYR A 120 -5.42 -0.56 7.55
N ILE A 121 -5.46 0.33 8.55
CA ILE A 121 -6.68 0.58 9.35
C ILE A 121 -7.83 0.93 8.41
N LYS A 122 -7.59 1.87 7.49
CA LYS A 122 -8.60 2.28 6.51
C LYS A 122 -8.98 1.15 5.57
N LEU A 123 -8.02 0.40 5.01
CA LEU A 123 -8.29 -0.71 4.08
C LEU A 123 -9.16 -1.80 4.71
N VAL A 124 -8.88 -2.17 5.95
CA VAL A 124 -9.69 -3.14 6.72
C VAL A 124 -11.08 -2.57 7.00
N SER A 125 -11.15 -1.31 7.44
CA SER A 125 -12.41 -0.69 7.88
C SER A 125 -13.40 -0.50 6.73
N VAL A 126 -12.93 -0.17 5.53
CA VAL A 126 -13.80 -0.05 4.34
C VAL A 126 -14.36 -1.42 3.93
N ASN A 127 -13.66 -2.50 4.27
CA ASN A 127 -14.08 -3.89 4.04
C ASN A 127 -14.55 -4.13 2.59
N GLU A 128 -13.70 -3.79 1.64
CA GLU A 128 -14.08 -3.76 0.24
C GLU A 128 -14.35 -5.14 -0.36
N ARG A 129 -15.38 -5.23 -1.22
CA ARG A 129 -15.69 -6.46 -1.96
C ARG A 129 -14.60 -6.87 -2.96
N ALA A 130 -13.67 -5.96 -3.27
CA ALA A 130 -12.56 -6.21 -4.18
C ALA A 130 -11.67 -7.37 -3.72
N TRP A 131 -11.52 -7.58 -2.41
CA TRP A 131 -10.75 -8.69 -1.83
C TRP A 131 -11.39 -10.04 -2.16
N LEU A 132 -12.69 -10.16 -1.91
CA LEU A 132 -13.48 -11.34 -2.26
C LEU A 132 -13.47 -11.60 -3.77
N ALA A 133 -13.64 -10.56 -4.58
CA ALA A 133 -13.57 -10.67 -6.04
C ALA A 133 -12.18 -11.09 -6.54
N SER A 134 -11.12 -10.86 -5.75
CA SER A 134 -9.74 -11.25 -6.05
C SER A 134 -9.37 -12.63 -5.51
N GLY A 135 -10.30 -13.32 -4.84
CA GLY A 135 -10.14 -14.70 -4.38
C GLY A 135 -9.75 -14.86 -2.91
N ASP A 136 -9.49 -13.77 -2.18
CA ASP A 136 -9.17 -13.83 -0.76
C ASP A 136 -9.80 -12.67 0.02
N GLU A 137 -10.99 -12.90 0.58
CA GLU A 137 -11.71 -11.94 1.40
C GLU A 137 -10.94 -11.50 2.67
N LEU A 138 -10.03 -12.34 3.15
CA LEU A 138 -9.28 -12.11 4.38
C LEU A 138 -7.87 -11.54 4.10
N HIS A 139 -7.55 -11.23 2.84
CA HIS A 139 -6.23 -10.77 2.38
C HIS A 139 -5.66 -9.67 3.26
N VAL A 140 -6.38 -8.55 3.40
CA VAL A 140 -5.92 -7.39 4.17
C VAL A 140 -5.70 -7.74 5.65
N CYS A 141 -6.55 -8.60 6.24
CA CYS A 141 -6.37 -9.04 7.63
C CYS A 141 -5.09 -9.87 7.81
N ARG A 142 -4.70 -10.70 6.82
CA ARG A 142 -3.40 -11.40 6.84
C ARG A 142 -2.24 -10.43 6.72
N VAL A 143 -2.35 -9.42 5.87
CA VAL A 143 -1.35 -8.35 5.77
C VAL A 143 -1.23 -7.62 7.10
N CYS A 144 -2.34 -7.33 7.79
CA CYS A 144 -2.34 -6.65 9.08
C CYS A 144 -1.60 -7.45 10.16
N ALA A 145 -1.82 -8.77 10.25
CA ALA A 145 -1.08 -9.62 11.17
C ALA A 145 0.44 -9.55 10.93
N LEU A 146 0.86 -9.58 9.66
CA LEU A 146 2.26 -9.44 9.26
C LEU A 146 2.83 -8.05 9.50
N LEU A 147 2.02 -7.01 9.34
CA LEU A 147 2.41 -5.62 9.60
C LEU A 147 2.61 -5.38 11.10
N LEU A 148 1.77 -5.95 11.96
CA LEU A 148 1.97 -5.90 13.42
C LEU A 148 3.24 -6.65 13.84
N GLU A 149 3.52 -7.81 13.23
CA GLU A 149 4.79 -8.53 13.42
C GLU A 149 5.99 -7.65 13.00
N ALA A 150 5.91 -6.96 11.85
CA ALA A 150 6.96 -6.05 11.40
C ALA A 150 7.09 -4.81 12.30
N ALA A 151 5.97 -4.28 12.82
CA ALA A 151 5.96 -3.15 13.73
C ALA A 151 6.75 -3.45 15.01
N ARG A 152 6.73 -4.69 15.49
CA ARG A 152 7.51 -5.12 16.66
C ARG A 152 9.01 -4.98 16.42
N GLU A 153 9.48 -5.24 15.21
CA GLU A 153 10.90 -5.14 14.84
C GLU A 153 11.31 -3.68 14.64
N LEU A 154 10.42 -2.86 14.10
CA LEU A 154 10.72 -1.47 13.69
C LEU A 154 10.50 -0.45 14.82
N ALA A 155 9.49 -0.65 15.67
CA ALA A 155 9.12 0.29 16.73
C ALA A 155 10.24 0.61 17.74
N PRO A 156 11.13 -0.33 18.16
CA PRO A 156 12.21 -0.02 19.11
C PRO A 156 13.19 1.02 18.59
N ALA A 157 13.40 1.09 17.27
CA ALA A 157 14.32 2.03 16.64
C ALA A 157 13.73 3.44 16.47
N LEU A 158 12.44 3.63 16.73
CA LEU A 158 11.78 4.92 16.57
C LEU A 158 12.03 5.86 17.76
N PRO A 159 12.07 7.18 17.53
CA PRO A 159 12.08 8.17 18.60
C PRO A 159 10.88 8.00 19.55
N PRO A 160 10.99 8.32 20.85
CA PRO A 160 9.94 8.03 21.84
C PRO A 160 8.54 8.57 21.49
N ALA A 161 8.45 9.76 20.89
CA ALA A 161 7.16 10.31 20.46
C ALA A 161 6.56 9.55 19.27
N ALA A 162 7.37 9.19 18.28
CA ALA A 162 6.94 8.42 17.12
C ALA A 162 6.59 6.97 17.50
N ARG A 163 7.37 6.36 18.40
CA ARG A 163 7.11 5.02 18.93
C ARG A 163 5.74 4.94 19.59
N ARG A 164 5.41 5.87 20.49
CA ARG A 164 4.08 5.93 21.14
C ARG A 164 2.93 6.04 20.13
N ARG A 165 3.07 6.89 19.10
CA ARG A 165 2.04 7.00 18.05
C ARG A 165 1.92 5.71 17.23
N CYS A 166 3.03 5.07 16.89
CA CYS A 166 3.02 3.79 16.19
C CYS A 166 2.35 2.68 17.02
N LEU A 167 2.64 2.59 18.32
CA LEU A 167 2.01 1.59 19.20
C LEU A 167 0.51 1.85 19.37
N ALA A 168 0.09 3.12 19.48
CA ALA A 168 -1.33 3.48 19.45
C ALA A 168 -2.00 3.06 18.13
N ARG A 169 -1.38 3.34 16.97
CA ARG A 169 -1.91 2.90 15.67
C ARG A 169 -1.90 1.39 15.46
N ALA A 170 -0.94 0.68 16.05
CA ALA A 170 -0.96 -0.77 16.04
C ALA A 170 -2.17 -1.33 16.79
N LYS A 171 -2.53 -0.73 17.94
CA LYS A 171 -3.77 -1.06 18.67
C LYS A 171 -5.01 -0.80 17.83
N ASP A 172 -5.11 0.38 17.22
CA ASP A 172 -6.23 0.74 16.33
C ASP A 172 -6.35 -0.26 15.15
N LEU A 173 -5.21 -0.67 14.57
CA LEU A 173 -5.17 -1.67 13.49
C LEU A 173 -5.64 -3.05 13.96
N HIS A 174 -5.17 -3.48 15.13
CA HIS A 174 -5.60 -4.72 15.74
C HIS A 174 -7.11 -4.72 15.98
N GLU A 175 -7.68 -3.64 16.54
CA GLU A 175 -9.13 -3.51 16.79
C GLU A 175 -9.94 -3.55 15.49
N ALA A 176 -9.52 -2.80 14.46
CA ALA A 176 -10.19 -2.80 13.16
C ALA A 176 -10.18 -4.19 12.51
N ALA A 177 -9.03 -4.87 12.52
CA ALA A 177 -8.89 -6.21 11.95
C ALA A 177 -9.63 -7.27 12.77
N LEU A 178 -9.62 -7.18 14.10
CA LEU A 178 -10.38 -8.08 14.96
C LEU A 178 -11.88 -7.98 14.68
N SER A 179 -12.41 -6.75 14.59
CA SER A 179 -13.81 -6.50 14.24
C SER A 179 -14.18 -7.12 12.88
N ALA A 180 -13.33 -6.92 11.87
CA ALA A 180 -13.53 -7.49 10.53
C ALA A 180 -13.47 -9.04 10.51
N LEU A 181 -12.66 -9.65 11.37
CA LEU A 181 -12.52 -11.11 11.47
C LEU A 181 -13.66 -11.76 12.25
N GLN A 182 -14.13 -11.13 13.33
CA GLN A 182 -15.24 -11.63 14.15
C GLN A 182 -16.58 -11.64 13.40
N ALA A 183 -16.73 -10.77 12.40
CA ALA A 183 -17.90 -10.76 11.53
C ALA A 183 -17.98 -11.98 10.59
N ARG A 184 -16.99 -12.88 10.61
CA ARG A 184 -16.83 -13.97 9.63
C ARG A 184 -16.56 -15.32 10.28
N PRO A 185 -17.03 -16.44 9.70
CA PRO A 185 -16.72 -17.77 10.18
C PRO A 185 -15.26 -18.18 9.87
N ASN A 186 -14.74 -19.17 10.60
CA ASN A 186 -13.43 -19.81 10.36
C ASN A 186 -12.21 -18.87 10.44
N THR A 187 -12.32 -17.73 11.13
CA THR A 187 -11.24 -16.75 11.28
C THR A 187 -10.39 -16.94 12.53
N GLN A 188 -10.69 -17.93 13.39
CA GLN A 188 -10.06 -18.09 14.71
C GLN A 188 -8.54 -18.12 14.66
N ARG A 189 -7.94 -18.87 13.71
CA ARG A 189 -6.47 -18.94 13.57
C ARG A 189 -5.83 -17.57 13.32
N LEU A 190 -6.51 -16.72 12.54
CA LEU A 190 -6.02 -15.38 12.21
C LEU A 190 -6.28 -14.40 13.36
N ILE A 191 -7.39 -14.56 14.08
CA ILE A 191 -7.66 -13.86 15.35
C ILE A 191 -6.56 -14.15 16.35
N ASP A 192 -6.22 -15.42 16.59
CA ASP A 192 -5.18 -15.81 17.53
C ASP A 192 -3.83 -15.18 17.13
N ARG A 193 -3.50 -15.22 15.83
CA ARG A 193 -2.26 -14.64 15.30
C ARG A 193 -2.18 -13.13 15.53
N ILE A 194 -3.25 -12.40 15.20
CA ILE A 194 -3.24 -10.93 15.31
C ILE A 194 -3.21 -10.49 16.77
N SER A 195 -3.89 -11.21 17.66
CA SER A 195 -3.86 -10.95 19.10
C SER A 195 -2.50 -11.28 19.72
N VAL A 196 -1.82 -12.34 19.27
CA VAL A 196 -0.44 -12.63 19.71
C VAL A 196 0.51 -11.53 19.25
N ALA A 197 0.41 -11.08 18.00
CA ALA A 197 1.23 -9.98 17.48
C ALA A 197 1.01 -8.69 18.29
N GLN A 198 -0.23 -8.34 18.59
CA GLN A 198 -0.57 -7.18 19.40
C GLN A 198 -0.06 -7.30 20.85
N ALA A 199 -0.21 -8.46 21.49
CA ALA A 199 0.26 -8.68 22.85
C ALA A 199 1.80 -8.51 23.00
N HIS A 200 2.56 -8.71 21.92
CA HIS A 200 3.99 -8.39 21.92
C HIS A 200 4.25 -6.88 21.90
N LEU A 201 3.47 -6.12 21.14
CA LEU A 201 3.57 -4.67 21.05
C LEU A 201 3.14 -4.00 22.36
N ASP A 202 2.13 -4.52 23.04
CA ASP A 202 1.66 -3.99 24.34
C ASP A 202 2.73 -4.06 25.44
N ARG A 203 3.70 -5.00 25.33
CA ARG A 203 4.84 -5.10 26.26
C ARG A 203 5.92 -4.02 26.02
N MET A 204 5.75 -3.20 24.99
CA MET A 204 6.70 -2.17 24.56
C MET A 204 6.24 -0.74 24.90
N ASP A 205 4.97 -0.58 25.27
CA ASP A 205 4.42 0.66 25.85
C ASP A 205 4.91 0.85 27.29
#